data_AF-A0A6I9SSK4-F1
#
_entry.id   AF-A0A6I9SSK4-F1
#
_cell.length_a   1.000
_cell.length_b   1.000
_cell.length_c   1.000
_cell.angle_alpha   90.00
_cell.angle_beta   90.00
_cell.angle_gamma   90.00
#
_symmetry.space_group_name_H-M   'P 1'
#
loop_
_entity.id
_entity.type
_entity.pdbx_description
1 polymer ?
#
loop_
_entity_poly.entity_id
_entity_poly.type
_entity_poly.pdbx_seq_one_letter_code
_entity_poly.pdbx_strand_id
1 'polypeptide(L)'
;MEGDADAMESLSFGEETYDCDSESECCVEDSVDDELFYASGDIIPKLQFRKEASKARWIEELGMAEVLEKKGKMWTTTGIVRDGKTYCSIEETLYLGEIGALNILNSDDTPILLSDIYGKLAEDKNRHGCSWESFEVYRHLKFLGYIVGRCGVPWSIKSVKMKMNAQEGMSEYESSRGGGSIDNSFITEMFGNLHFGETRPVFDVYPPNSKFRKSCPGTPSFVLCLTSGHPPSRQEIEDLETRCGGSPLKFCIVEHGRVSFLSFTKVELPILP
;
A
#
# COMPACT_ATOMS: atom_id res chain seq x y z
N MET A 1 9.41 -71.77 -7.75
CA MET A 1 8.42 -71.58 -8.81
C MET A 1 7.77 -70.24 -8.56
N GLU A 2 7.98 -69.31 -9.50
CA GLU A 2 7.12 -68.20 -9.96
C GLU A 2 6.40 -67.32 -8.91
N GLY A 3 6.36 -66.00 -9.02
CA GLY A 3 6.74 -65.07 -10.07
C GLY A 3 6.32 -63.64 -9.67
N ASP A 4 6.86 -62.65 -10.39
CA ASP A 4 6.58 -61.21 -10.32
C ASP A 4 5.09 -60.83 -10.38
N ALA A 5 4.72 -59.68 -9.81
CA ALA A 5 4.44 -58.45 -10.58
C ALA A 5 3.71 -57.37 -9.74
N ASP A 6 4.13 -56.14 -10.02
CA ASP A 6 3.61 -54.84 -9.61
C ASP A 6 2.13 -54.62 -9.99
N ALA A 7 1.38 -53.88 -9.16
CA ALA A 7 0.16 -53.19 -9.60
C ALA A 7 -0.12 -51.96 -8.71
N MET A 8 -0.12 -50.82 -9.41
CA MET A 8 -0.39 -49.45 -8.99
C MET A 8 -1.90 -49.20 -8.78
N GLU A 9 -2.20 -48.02 -8.22
CA GLU A 9 -3.47 -47.26 -8.29
C GLU A 9 -4.65 -47.62 -7.37
N SER A 10 -4.95 -46.70 -6.45
CA SER A 10 -6.00 -45.66 -6.62
C SER A 10 -6.67 -45.33 -5.28
N LEU A 11 -6.27 -44.20 -4.69
CA LEU A 11 -7.00 -43.55 -3.60
C LEU A 11 -8.10 -42.70 -4.23
N SER A 12 -9.35 -43.15 -4.13
CA SER A 12 -10.53 -42.38 -4.50
C SER A 12 -10.82 -41.33 -3.41
N PHE A 13 -10.60 -40.05 -3.72
CA PHE A 13 -11.18 -38.95 -2.96
C PHE A 13 -12.61 -38.70 -3.47
N GLY A 14 -13.59 -38.82 -2.57
CA GLY A 14 -14.97 -38.46 -2.84
C GLY A 14 -15.12 -36.95 -2.96
N GLU A 15 -15.67 -36.52 -4.09
CA GLU A 15 -15.99 -35.15 -4.46
C GLU A 15 -17.42 -34.86 -3.95
N GLU A 16 -17.57 -33.97 -2.96
CA GLU A 16 -18.88 -33.43 -2.59
C GLU A 16 -19.14 -32.16 -3.39
N THR A 17 -20.08 -32.28 -4.32
CA THR A 17 -20.68 -31.21 -5.13
C THR A 17 -21.67 -30.40 -4.31
N TYR A 18 -21.50 -29.08 -4.29
CA TYR A 18 -22.51 -28.15 -3.79
C TYR A 18 -22.97 -27.28 -4.96
N ASP A 19 -24.14 -27.59 -5.50
CA ASP A 19 -24.87 -26.79 -6.47
C ASP A 19 -25.47 -25.54 -5.80
N CYS A 20 -25.34 -24.38 -6.42
CA CYS A 20 -26.17 -23.22 -6.10
C CYS A 20 -26.60 -22.56 -7.41
N ASP A 21 -27.90 -22.65 -7.66
CA ASP A 21 -28.59 -22.29 -8.89
C ASP A 21 -28.48 -20.81 -9.27
N SER A 22 -28.58 -20.62 -10.59
CA SER A 22 -28.53 -19.35 -11.32
C SER A 22 -29.75 -18.46 -11.09
N GLU A 23 -29.51 -17.17 -10.93
CA GLU A 23 -30.43 -16.13 -11.40
C GLU A 23 -29.68 -15.15 -12.30
N SER A 24 -30.05 -15.21 -13.58
CA SER A 24 -29.54 -14.45 -14.71
C SER A 24 -30.26 -13.11 -14.78
N GLU A 25 -29.54 -11.98 -14.68
CA GLU A 25 -30.00 -10.71 -15.26
C GLU A 25 -28.82 -9.92 -15.87
N CYS A 26 -28.84 -9.88 -17.21
CA CYS A 26 -28.29 -8.89 -18.14
C CYS A 26 -26.91 -8.27 -17.85
N CYS A 27 -25.85 -8.94 -18.33
CA CYS A 27 -24.55 -8.32 -18.51
C CYS A 27 -24.62 -7.23 -19.58
N VAL A 28 -24.44 -5.97 -19.20
CA VAL A 28 -23.90 -4.96 -20.11
C VAL A 28 -22.41 -5.27 -20.27
N GLU A 29 -22.05 -5.82 -21.43
CA GLU A 29 -20.66 -5.98 -21.85
C GLU A 29 -20.03 -4.61 -22.08
N ASP A 30 -19.40 -4.04 -21.05
CA ASP A 30 -18.35 -3.04 -21.25
C ASP A 30 -17.07 -3.79 -21.62
N SER A 31 -16.96 -4.16 -22.89
CA SER A 31 -15.72 -4.64 -23.51
C SER A 31 -14.73 -3.47 -23.63
N VAL A 32 -14.15 -3.07 -22.50
CA VAL A 32 -12.86 -2.37 -22.51
C VAL A 32 -11.78 -3.42 -22.42
N ASP A 33 -11.07 -3.55 -23.52
CA ASP A 33 -9.85 -4.33 -23.74
C ASP A 33 -8.76 -3.89 -22.74
N ASP A 34 -8.88 -4.33 -21.48
CA ASP A 34 -7.90 -4.16 -20.42
C ASP A 34 -6.86 -5.33 -20.41
N GLU A 35 -6.96 -6.26 -21.36
CA GLU A 35 -6.08 -7.43 -21.46
C GLU A 35 -4.67 -7.08 -21.98
N LEU A 36 -4.47 -5.85 -22.48
CA LEU A 36 -3.19 -5.33 -22.96
C LEU A 36 -2.35 -4.59 -21.89
N PHE A 37 -2.68 -4.69 -20.59
CA PHE A 37 -1.93 -3.95 -19.56
C PHE A 37 -0.64 -4.62 -19.08
N TYR A 38 -0.40 -5.90 -19.42
CA TYR A 38 0.73 -6.66 -18.86
C TYR A 38 1.54 -7.47 -19.88
N ALA A 39 1.18 -7.43 -21.17
CA ALA A 39 1.75 -8.30 -22.20
C ALA A 39 2.57 -7.58 -23.29
N SER A 40 3.09 -6.38 -23.05
CA SER A 40 3.99 -5.70 -24.00
C SER A 40 5.30 -5.32 -23.32
N GLY A 41 6.41 -5.81 -23.88
CA GLY A 41 7.79 -5.58 -23.43
C GLY A 41 8.30 -4.14 -23.60
N ASP A 42 7.40 -3.17 -23.66
CA ASP A 42 7.74 -1.76 -23.52
C ASP A 42 7.63 -1.43 -22.03
N ILE A 43 8.77 -1.28 -21.35
CA ILE A 43 8.90 -0.98 -19.91
C ILE A 43 8.50 0.50 -19.65
N ILE A 44 7.51 1.02 -20.36
CA ILE A 44 6.90 2.33 -20.11
C ILE A 44 5.39 2.14 -20.28
N PRO A 45 4.58 2.16 -19.20
CA PRO A 45 3.15 2.31 -19.30
C PRO A 45 2.92 3.57 -20.12
N LYS A 46 2.42 3.38 -21.35
CA LYS A 46 1.98 4.48 -22.19
C LYS A 46 1.02 5.31 -21.35
N LEU A 47 1.30 6.60 -21.22
CA LEU A 47 0.50 7.55 -20.46
C LEU A 47 -0.89 7.63 -21.10
N GLN A 48 -1.78 6.71 -20.72
CA GLN A 48 -3.15 6.69 -21.19
C GLN A 48 -3.96 7.50 -20.19
N PHE A 49 -4.23 8.76 -20.55
CA PHE A 49 -5.18 9.58 -19.82
C PHE A 49 -6.50 8.81 -19.72
N ARG A 50 -6.88 8.45 -18.49
CA ARG A 50 -8.15 7.78 -18.26
C ARG A 50 -9.26 8.74 -18.65
N LYS A 51 -10.28 8.22 -19.33
CA LYS A 51 -11.47 9.00 -19.71
C LYS A 51 -12.15 9.66 -18.50
N GLU A 52 -11.97 9.07 -17.32
CA GLU A 52 -12.45 9.60 -16.04
C GLU A 52 -11.36 9.45 -14.96
N ALA A 53 -10.87 10.58 -14.44
CA ALA A 53 -9.97 10.63 -13.30
C ALA A 53 -10.76 10.60 -11.99
N SER A 54 -10.16 10.00 -10.95
CA SER A 54 -10.68 10.07 -9.58
C SER A 54 -10.50 11.48 -9.02
N LYS A 55 -11.20 11.81 -7.93
CA LYS A 55 -11.02 13.10 -7.23
C LYS A 55 -10.68 12.87 -5.78
N ALA A 56 -9.74 13.65 -5.25
CA ALA A 56 -9.43 13.68 -3.84
C ALA A 56 -9.25 15.10 -3.33
N ARG A 57 -9.61 15.32 -2.06
CA ARG A 57 -9.40 16.57 -1.34
C ARG A 57 -8.15 16.46 -0.50
N TRP A 58 -7.21 17.37 -0.69
CA TRP A 58 -6.01 17.48 0.15
C TRP A 58 -6.39 18.03 1.52
N ILE A 59 -5.88 17.37 2.57
CA ILE A 59 -6.07 17.73 3.97
C ILE A 59 -4.69 18.06 4.53
N GLU A 60 -4.40 19.35 4.69
CA GLU A 60 -3.08 19.86 5.07
C GLU A 60 -2.66 19.34 6.46
N GLU A 61 -3.62 19.25 7.38
CA GLU A 61 -3.41 18.83 8.76
C GLU A 61 -2.97 17.37 8.86
N LEU A 62 -3.42 16.53 7.92
CA LEU A 62 -3.07 15.11 7.85
C LEU A 62 -1.87 14.85 6.92
N GLY A 63 -1.56 15.79 6.02
CA GLY A 63 -0.61 15.54 4.93
C GLY A 63 -1.09 14.45 3.97
N MET A 64 -2.41 14.34 3.77
CA MET A 64 -3.05 13.27 3.01
C MET A 64 -4.18 13.77 2.13
N ALA A 65 -4.54 13.01 1.11
CA ALA A 65 -5.69 13.28 0.27
C ALA A 65 -6.86 12.33 0.60
N GLU A 66 -8.00 12.84 1.03
CA GLU A 66 -9.24 12.07 1.16
C GLU A 66 -9.87 11.87 -0.22
N VAL A 67 -10.06 10.63 -0.64
CA VAL A 67 -10.61 10.27 -1.94
C VAL A 67 -12.13 10.43 -1.92
N LEU A 68 -12.63 11.42 -2.68
CA LEU A 68 -14.05 11.75 -2.78
C LEU A 68 -14.75 10.89 -3.83
N GLU A 69 -14.12 10.71 -4.99
CA GLU A 69 -14.66 9.95 -6.11
C GLU A 69 -13.63 8.91 -6.58
N LYS A 70 -14.01 7.63 -6.58
CA LYS A 70 -13.15 6.52 -7.00
C LYS A 70 -13.50 6.09 -8.42
N LYS A 71 -12.53 6.18 -9.33
CA LYS A 71 -12.62 5.66 -10.70
C LYS A 71 -11.61 4.53 -10.92
N GLY A 72 -12.04 3.45 -11.57
CA GLY A 72 -11.20 2.29 -11.88
C GLY A 72 -10.88 1.37 -10.71
N LYS A 73 -10.21 0.25 -11.00
CA LYS A 73 -9.93 -0.84 -10.04
C LYS A 73 -8.69 -0.60 -9.15
N MET A 74 -7.92 0.47 -9.39
CA MET A 74 -6.67 0.77 -8.66
C MET A 74 -6.87 0.96 -7.15
N TRP A 75 -8.06 1.39 -6.74
CA TRP A 75 -8.43 1.62 -5.34
C TRP A 75 -8.49 0.35 -4.50
N THR A 76 -8.41 -0.83 -5.11
CA THR A 76 -8.23 -2.10 -4.40
C THR A 76 -6.85 -2.18 -3.75
N THR A 77 -5.82 -1.61 -4.38
CA THR A 77 -4.40 -1.71 -3.98
C THR A 77 -3.76 -0.39 -3.55
N THR A 78 -4.48 0.72 -3.66
CA THR A 78 -3.96 2.07 -3.37
C THR A 78 -4.82 2.78 -2.34
N GLY A 79 -4.19 3.49 -1.41
CA GLY A 79 -4.81 4.23 -0.33
C GLY A 79 -5.19 3.35 0.86
N ILE A 80 -5.18 3.94 2.05
CA ILE A 80 -5.62 3.31 3.29
C ILE A 80 -7.11 3.56 3.53
N VAL A 81 -7.78 2.66 4.25
CA VAL A 81 -9.20 2.80 4.61
C VAL A 81 -9.34 3.07 6.11
N ARG A 82 -10.00 4.17 6.46
CA ARG A 82 -10.33 4.53 7.85
C ARG A 82 -11.80 4.89 7.90
N ASP A 83 -12.59 4.16 8.69
CA ASP A 83 -14.03 4.37 8.84
C ASP A 83 -14.80 4.50 7.52
N GLY A 84 -14.46 3.63 6.56
CA GLY A 84 -15.08 3.59 5.23
C GLY A 84 -14.60 4.66 4.26
N LYS A 85 -13.88 5.69 4.73
CA LYS A 85 -13.20 6.67 3.89
C LYS A 85 -11.86 6.16 3.42
N THR A 86 -11.39 6.64 2.27
CA THR A 86 -10.09 6.28 1.71
C THR A 86 -9.19 7.49 1.68
N TYR A 87 -7.97 7.30 2.16
CA TYR A 87 -6.95 8.33 2.22
C TYR A 87 -5.72 7.88 1.43
N CYS A 88 -5.15 8.80 0.66
CA CYS A 88 -3.89 8.62 -0.03
C CYS A 88 -2.79 9.37 0.73
N SER A 89 -1.63 8.74 0.87
CA SER A 89 -0.43 9.45 1.26
C SER A 89 0.04 10.40 0.16
N ILE A 90 1.03 11.26 0.48
CA ILE A 90 1.58 12.21 -0.49
C ILE A 90 2.21 11.51 -1.70
N GLU A 91 2.94 10.41 -1.50
CA GLU A 91 3.54 9.63 -2.58
C GLU A 91 2.51 8.95 -3.48
N GLU A 92 1.41 8.44 -2.89
CA GLU A 92 0.28 7.88 -3.64
C GLU A 92 -0.41 8.98 -4.46
N THR A 93 -0.61 10.14 -3.86
CA THR A 93 -1.26 11.30 -4.47
C THR A 93 -0.46 11.82 -5.66
N LEU A 94 0.85 12.01 -5.49
CA LEU A 94 1.77 12.43 -6.55
C LEU A 94 1.78 11.43 -7.71
N TYR A 95 1.97 10.14 -7.41
CA TYR A 95 2.01 9.11 -8.45
C TYR A 95 0.71 9.05 -9.26
N LEU A 96 -0.44 9.10 -8.59
CA LEU A 96 -1.73 9.08 -9.28
C LEU A 96 -1.99 10.36 -10.08
N GLY A 97 -1.51 11.51 -9.58
CA GLY A 97 -1.54 12.77 -10.31
C GLY A 97 -0.66 12.74 -11.57
N GLU A 98 0.58 12.22 -11.47
CA GLU A 98 1.52 12.08 -12.58
C GLU A 98 0.94 11.26 -13.75
N ILE A 99 0.24 10.16 -13.43
CA ILE A 99 -0.38 9.29 -14.44
C ILE A 99 -1.77 9.79 -14.90
N GLY A 100 -2.22 10.95 -14.41
CA GLY A 100 -3.52 11.53 -14.75
C GLY A 100 -4.72 10.74 -14.22
N ALA A 101 -4.53 9.94 -13.17
CA ALA A 101 -5.58 9.11 -12.56
C ALA A 101 -6.30 9.80 -11.39
N LEU A 102 -5.76 10.91 -10.88
CA LEU A 102 -6.31 11.63 -9.72
C LEU A 102 -6.23 13.15 -9.92
N ASN A 103 -7.38 13.81 -9.79
CA ASN A 103 -7.50 15.25 -9.66
C ASN A 103 -7.51 15.61 -8.18
N ILE A 104 -6.66 16.57 -7.80
CA ILE A 104 -6.44 16.96 -6.42
C ILE A 104 -7.11 18.30 -6.19
N LEU A 105 -7.90 18.41 -5.13
CA LEU A 105 -8.69 19.58 -4.78
C LEU A 105 -8.27 20.13 -3.42
N ASN A 106 -8.35 21.43 -3.25
CA ASN A 106 -8.22 22.11 -1.95
C ASN A 106 -9.49 21.92 -1.10
N SER A 107 -9.46 22.47 0.11
CA SER A 107 -10.61 22.50 1.03
C SER A 107 -11.82 23.27 0.48
N ASP A 108 -11.59 24.23 -0.43
CA ASP A 108 -12.60 25.02 -1.13
C ASP A 108 -13.01 24.43 -2.50
N ASP A 109 -12.66 23.16 -2.75
CA ASP A 109 -12.89 22.42 -4.00
C ASP A 109 -12.21 23.04 -5.25
N THR A 110 -11.23 23.94 -5.06
CA THR A 110 -10.39 24.43 -6.16
C THR A 110 -9.33 23.40 -6.56
N PRO A 111 -9.01 23.23 -7.86
CA PRO A 111 -7.96 22.31 -8.28
C PRO A 111 -6.57 22.76 -7.79
N ILE A 112 -5.79 21.82 -7.26
CA ILE A 112 -4.38 22.00 -6.91
C ILE A 112 -3.52 21.55 -8.09
N LEU A 113 -2.51 22.36 -8.44
CA LEU A 113 -1.55 21.96 -9.46
C LEU A 113 -0.62 20.88 -8.90
N LEU A 114 -0.22 19.93 -9.75
CA LEU A 114 0.72 18.87 -9.34
C LEU A 114 2.05 19.45 -8.83
N SER A 115 2.50 20.59 -9.39
CA SER A 115 3.68 21.34 -8.92
C SER A 115 3.59 21.73 -7.45
N ASP A 116 2.40 22.08 -6.97
CA ASP A 116 2.21 22.56 -5.61
C ASP A 116 2.31 21.39 -4.62
N ILE A 117 1.86 20.19 -5.04
CA ILE A 117 2.03 18.97 -4.24
C ILE A 117 3.49 18.54 -4.20
N TYR A 118 4.27 18.72 -5.28
CA TYR A 118 5.73 18.54 -5.20
C TYR A 118 6.37 19.56 -4.26
N GLY A 119 5.89 20.81 -4.27
CA GLY A 119 6.31 21.84 -3.30
C GLY A 119 6.12 21.35 -1.87
N LYS A 120 4.94 20.78 -1.56
CA LYS A 120 4.65 20.18 -0.24
C LYS A 120 5.61 19.04 0.13
N LEU A 121 5.97 18.18 -0.83
CA LEU A 121 6.96 17.12 -0.60
C LEU A 121 8.37 17.70 -0.29
N ALA A 122 8.73 18.83 -0.91
CA ALA A 122 10.04 19.46 -0.76
C ALA A 122 10.17 20.33 0.51
N GLU A 123 9.08 20.96 0.95
CA GLU A 123 9.09 21.96 2.02
C GLU A 123 9.33 21.36 3.42
N ASP A 124 8.91 20.12 3.68
CA ASP A 124 9.09 19.52 5.00
C ASP A 124 9.26 17.99 4.96
N LYS A 125 10.50 17.53 5.14
CA LYS A 125 10.87 16.09 5.14
C LYS A 125 10.12 15.27 6.20
N ASN A 126 9.59 15.91 7.25
CA ASN A 126 9.01 15.22 8.41
C ASN A 126 7.50 15.42 8.56
N ARG A 127 6.89 16.46 7.99
CA ARG A 127 5.42 16.67 8.11
C ARG A 127 4.59 15.60 7.42
N HIS A 128 4.98 15.17 6.23
CA HIS A 128 4.14 14.29 5.40
C HIS A 128 4.61 12.82 5.40
N GLY A 129 5.68 12.52 6.15
CA GLY A 129 6.22 11.17 6.33
C GLY A 129 6.80 10.53 5.06
N CYS A 130 7.11 11.32 4.04
CA CYS A 130 7.70 10.84 2.79
C CYS A 130 8.88 11.73 2.38
N SER A 131 10.03 11.13 2.10
CA SER A 131 11.15 11.83 1.47
C SER A 131 11.08 11.72 -0.05
N TRP A 132 11.89 12.51 -0.75
CA TRP A 132 12.02 12.40 -2.21
C TRP A 132 12.44 10.99 -2.65
N GLU A 133 13.41 10.40 -1.96
CA GLU A 133 13.90 9.05 -2.23
C GLU A 133 12.80 8.01 -2.03
N SER A 134 11.96 8.20 -1.01
CA SER A 134 10.82 7.32 -0.74
C SER A 134 9.80 7.40 -1.88
N PHE A 135 9.56 8.59 -2.43
CA PHE A 135 8.67 8.79 -3.56
C PHE A 135 9.23 8.15 -4.85
N GLU A 136 10.51 8.32 -5.16
CA GLU A 136 11.12 7.71 -6.36
C GLU A 136 11.03 6.18 -6.33
N VAL A 137 11.26 5.60 -5.16
CA VAL A 137 11.13 4.16 -4.91
C VAL A 137 9.69 3.69 -5.04
N TYR A 138 8.75 4.41 -4.42
CA TYR A 138 7.32 4.11 -4.53
C TYR A 138 6.90 4.12 -6.01
N ARG A 139 7.23 5.19 -6.74
CA ARG A 139 6.95 5.33 -8.16
C ARG A 139 7.54 4.18 -8.98
N HIS A 140 8.79 3.80 -8.74
CA HIS A 140 9.45 2.69 -9.42
C HIS A 140 8.74 1.35 -9.17
N LEU A 141 8.41 1.04 -7.92
CA LEU A 141 7.70 -0.20 -7.57
C LEU A 141 6.29 -0.25 -8.15
N LYS A 142 5.55 0.86 -8.09
CA LYS A 142 4.19 0.96 -8.66
C LYS A 142 4.20 0.76 -10.17
N PHE A 143 5.20 1.30 -10.85
CA PHE A 143 5.37 1.13 -12.28
C PHE A 143 5.62 -0.32 -12.69
N LEU A 144 6.32 -1.09 -11.85
CA LEU A 144 6.50 -2.54 -12.03
C LEU A 144 5.24 -3.36 -11.65
N GLY A 145 4.17 -2.71 -11.21
CA GLY A 145 2.89 -3.35 -10.86
C GLY A 145 2.79 -3.85 -9.42
N TYR A 146 3.80 -3.62 -8.58
CA TYR A 146 3.74 -4.02 -7.18
C TYR A 146 2.66 -3.26 -6.42
N ILE A 147 2.17 -3.90 -5.37
CA ILE A 147 1.31 -3.27 -4.36
C ILE A 147 2.24 -2.81 -3.25
N VAL A 148 2.18 -1.53 -2.91
CA VAL A 148 3.13 -0.88 -2.01
C VAL A 148 2.32 -0.20 -0.92
N GLY A 149 2.51 -0.61 0.34
CA GLY A 149 1.93 0.03 1.51
C GLY A 149 3.04 0.58 2.41
N ARG A 150 2.75 1.61 3.21
CA ARG A 150 3.70 2.09 4.23
C ARG A 150 3.92 1.01 5.30
N CYS A 151 5.17 0.74 5.62
CA CYS A 151 5.52 -0.25 6.65
C CYS A 151 4.97 0.19 8.02
N GLY A 152 4.35 -0.74 8.75
CA GLY A 152 3.75 -0.47 10.07
C GLY A 152 2.41 0.29 10.02
N VAL A 153 1.87 0.58 8.83
CA VAL A 153 0.60 1.29 8.66
C VAL A 153 -0.48 0.29 8.20
N PRO A 154 -1.48 -0.04 9.03
CA PRO A 154 -2.54 -0.96 8.63
C PRO A 154 -3.33 -0.44 7.42
N TRP A 155 -3.60 -1.31 6.46
CA TRP A 155 -4.35 -0.96 5.24
C TRP A 155 -5.80 -0.56 5.52
N SER A 156 -6.44 -1.14 6.53
CA SER A 156 -7.83 -0.86 6.89
C SER A 156 -8.03 -0.90 8.41
N ILE A 157 -8.67 0.14 8.96
CA ILE A 157 -9.09 0.19 10.36
C ILE A 157 -10.58 0.57 10.39
N LYS A 158 -11.37 -0.16 11.17
CA LYS A 158 -12.76 0.18 11.50
C LYS A 158 -12.80 0.58 12.97
N SER A 159 -13.28 1.78 13.29
CA SER A 159 -13.52 2.16 14.67
C SER A 159 -14.61 1.28 15.29
N VAL A 160 -14.36 0.76 16.49
CA VAL A 160 -15.39 0.13 17.30
C VAL A 160 -16.08 1.25 18.07
N LYS A 161 -17.33 1.57 17.71
CA LYS A 161 -18.16 2.48 18.52
C LYS A 161 -18.43 1.82 19.87
N MET A 162 -17.64 2.14 20.87
CA MET A 162 -17.96 1.81 22.26
C MET A 162 -19.23 2.57 22.65
N LYS A 163 -20.34 1.84 22.82
CA LYS A 163 -21.56 2.39 23.43
C LYS A 163 -21.27 2.58 24.91
N MET A 164 -20.91 3.80 25.31
CA MET A 164 -20.96 4.17 26.73
C MET A 164 -22.44 4.32 27.10
N ASN A 165 -22.94 3.39 27.92
CA ASN A 165 -24.24 3.55 28.56
C ASN A 165 -24.16 4.74 29.51
N ALA A 166 -25.03 5.73 29.30
CA ALA A 166 -25.14 6.90 30.16
C ALA A 166 -25.76 6.52 31.50
N GLN A 167 -25.08 6.86 32.60
CA GLN A 167 -25.74 7.22 33.87
C GLN A 167 -25.17 8.56 34.37
N GLU A 168 -26.07 9.54 34.29
CA GLU A 168 -26.23 10.84 34.94
C GLU A 168 -25.08 11.50 35.74
N GLY A 169 -24.80 12.75 35.36
CA GLY A 169 -24.03 13.74 36.13
C GLY A 169 -23.91 15.07 35.38
N MET A 170 -24.87 15.96 35.60
CA MET A 170 -25.10 17.30 35.03
C MET A 170 -23.87 18.24 34.92
N SER A 171 -23.61 18.78 33.72
CA SER A 171 -23.29 20.21 33.52
C SER A 171 -23.53 20.61 32.05
N GLU A 172 -24.38 21.62 31.86
CA GLU A 172 -24.71 22.19 30.54
C GLU A 172 -23.56 23.05 30.04
N TYR A 173 -22.98 22.66 28.91
CA TYR A 173 -22.36 23.59 27.97
C TYR A 173 -22.81 23.20 26.57
N GLU A 174 -23.37 24.14 25.81
CA GLU A 174 -23.86 23.90 24.46
C GLU A 174 -22.69 23.55 23.52
N SER A 175 -22.47 22.25 23.31
CA SER A 175 -21.70 21.73 22.17
C SER A 175 -22.65 21.37 21.05
N SER A 176 -22.67 22.21 20.02
CA SER A 176 -23.29 21.88 18.74
C SER A 176 -22.52 20.75 18.05
N ARG A 177 -23.11 19.56 18.10
CA ARG A 177 -23.15 18.50 17.08
C ARG A 177 -22.07 18.51 15.97
N GLY A 178 -21.15 17.56 16.07
CA GLY A 178 -20.39 17.03 14.93
C GLY A 178 -19.81 15.67 15.32
N GLY A 179 -20.33 14.59 14.73
CA GLY A 179 -20.09 13.22 15.18
C GLY A 179 -18.65 12.74 15.05
N GLY A 180 -18.24 11.93 16.04
CA GLY A 180 -17.07 11.05 16.10
C GLY A 180 -16.07 11.18 14.97
N SER A 181 -15.19 12.17 15.07
CA SER A 181 -13.92 12.14 14.35
C SER A 181 -13.07 11.07 15.02
N ILE A 182 -12.64 10.06 14.26
CA ILE A 182 -11.37 9.39 14.61
C ILE A 182 -10.38 10.53 14.86
N ASP A 183 -9.71 10.47 16.01
CA ASP A 183 -8.76 11.49 16.38
C ASP A 183 -7.69 11.59 15.28
N ASN A 184 -7.68 12.71 14.56
CA ASN A 184 -6.72 12.98 13.49
C ASN A 184 -5.28 12.84 13.99
N SER A 185 -5.08 13.02 15.31
CA SER A 185 -3.83 12.76 16.01
C SER A 185 -3.35 11.30 15.86
N PHE A 186 -4.26 10.32 15.91
CA PHE A 186 -3.93 8.89 15.79
C PHE A 186 -3.43 8.50 14.39
N ILE A 187 -3.96 9.14 13.34
CA ILE A 187 -3.50 8.92 11.96
C ILE A 187 -2.08 9.46 11.82
N THR A 188 -1.82 10.69 12.29
CA THR A 188 -0.50 11.34 12.22
C THR A 188 0.56 10.62 13.06
N GLU A 189 0.20 10.18 14.28
CA GLU A 189 1.10 9.46 15.20
C GLU A 189 1.57 8.11 14.63
N MET A 190 0.72 7.42 13.87
CA MET A 190 1.05 6.14 13.23
C MET A 190 2.16 6.26 12.17
N PHE A 191 2.38 7.45 11.59
CA PHE A 191 3.42 7.68 10.59
C PHE A 191 4.78 8.09 11.17
N GLY A 192 4.81 8.59 12.42
CA GLY A 192 6.04 9.14 13.02
C GLY A 192 6.98 8.12 13.67
N ASN A 193 6.50 6.90 13.95
CA ASN A 193 7.09 6.04 14.97
C ASN A 193 8.03 4.92 14.47
N LEU A 194 8.46 4.92 13.22
CA LEU A 194 9.38 3.88 12.69
C LEU A 194 10.73 4.43 12.25
N HIS A 195 11.51 4.93 13.21
CA HIS A 195 12.91 5.34 13.00
C HIS A 195 13.87 4.33 13.63
N PHE A 196 14.93 3.95 12.90
CA PHE A 196 15.97 3.04 13.39
C PHE A 196 17.32 3.48 12.82
N GLY A 197 18.22 4.01 13.65
CA GLY A 197 19.51 4.51 13.19
C GLY A 197 19.41 5.36 11.91
N GLU A 198 20.23 5.04 10.91
CA GLU A 198 20.17 5.65 9.57
C GLU A 198 19.29 4.89 8.56
N THR A 199 18.87 3.66 8.87
CA THR A 199 18.14 2.79 7.95
C THR A 199 16.71 2.50 8.44
N ARG A 200 15.72 2.95 7.68
CA ARG A 200 14.31 2.87 8.07
C ARG A 200 13.52 1.95 7.14
N PRO A 201 12.70 1.02 7.67
CA PRO A 201 11.66 0.37 6.89
C PRO A 201 10.67 1.41 6.40
N VAL A 202 10.37 1.41 5.12
CA VAL A 202 9.49 2.41 4.50
C VAL A 202 8.25 1.76 3.92
N PHE A 203 8.41 0.64 3.22
CA PHE A 203 7.30 0.01 2.51
C PHE A 203 7.21 -1.49 2.75
N ASP A 204 5.97 -1.97 2.90
CA ASP A 204 5.61 -3.37 2.75
C ASP A 204 5.22 -3.60 1.29
N VAL A 205 5.93 -4.50 0.59
CA VAL A 205 5.77 -4.72 -0.84
C VAL A 205 5.16 -6.09 -1.12
N TYR A 206 4.06 -6.10 -1.86
CA TYR A 206 3.32 -7.30 -2.22
C TYR A 206 3.32 -7.47 -3.75
N PRO A 207 3.32 -8.71 -4.25
CA PRO A 207 3.30 -8.96 -5.70
C PRO A 207 2.00 -8.42 -6.33
N PRO A 208 1.99 -8.17 -7.65
CA PRO A 208 0.77 -7.84 -8.37
C PRO A 208 -0.31 -8.90 -8.12
N ASN A 209 -1.45 -8.50 -7.54
CA ASN A 209 -2.52 -9.42 -7.19
C ASN A 209 -3.90 -8.74 -7.33
N SER A 210 -4.69 -9.19 -8.31
CA SER A 210 -6.04 -8.66 -8.56
C SER A 210 -7.05 -8.97 -7.44
N LYS A 211 -6.74 -9.94 -6.58
CA LYS A 211 -7.57 -10.36 -5.43
C LYS A 211 -7.10 -9.77 -4.11
N PHE A 212 -6.19 -8.78 -4.13
CA PHE A 212 -5.69 -8.15 -2.92
C PHE A 212 -6.83 -7.52 -2.10
N ARG A 213 -6.80 -7.73 -0.78
CA ARG A 213 -7.80 -7.17 0.15
C ARG A 213 -7.10 -6.35 1.22
N LYS A 214 -7.42 -5.05 1.31
CA LYS A 214 -6.91 -4.15 2.37
C LYS A 214 -7.25 -4.60 3.79
N SER A 215 -8.32 -5.36 3.98
CA SER A 215 -8.66 -5.93 5.29
C SER A 215 -7.83 -7.16 5.66
N CYS A 216 -7.18 -7.79 4.67
CA CYS A 216 -6.38 -8.99 4.82
C CYS A 216 -5.29 -9.00 3.75
N PRO A 217 -4.26 -8.13 3.87
CA PRO A 217 -3.25 -7.92 2.84
C PRO A 217 -2.34 -9.16 2.63
N GLY A 218 -2.32 -10.09 3.59
CA GLY A 218 -1.38 -11.21 3.62
C GLY A 218 -0.01 -10.76 4.13
N THR A 219 1.00 -11.60 3.92
CA THR A 219 2.41 -11.27 4.22
C THR A 219 3.05 -10.55 3.04
N PRO A 220 3.82 -9.47 3.26
CA PRO A 220 4.59 -8.86 2.18
C PRO A 220 5.59 -9.85 1.60
N SER A 221 5.89 -9.72 0.30
CA SER A 221 6.97 -10.48 -0.33
C SER A 221 8.33 -10.03 0.21
N PHE A 222 8.45 -8.74 0.54
CA PHE A 222 9.57 -8.19 1.26
C PHE A 222 9.19 -6.86 1.91
N VAL A 223 9.90 -6.50 2.97
CA VAL A 223 9.90 -5.15 3.56
C VAL A 223 11.07 -4.39 2.97
N LEU A 224 10.79 -3.19 2.47
CA LEU A 224 11.79 -2.33 1.86
C LEU A 224 12.31 -1.29 2.85
N CYS A 225 13.62 -1.28 3.04
CA CYS A 225 14.33 -0.32 3.87
C CYS A 225 15.09 0.68 3.00
N LEU A 226 14.96 1.98 3.28
CA LEU A 226 15.80 3.01 2.68
C LEU A 226 17.12 3.11 3.44
N THR A 227 18.21 3.27 2.68
CA THR A 227 19.57 3.43 3.23
C THR A 227 20.15 4.79 2.86
N SER A 228 20.93 5.40 3.75
CA SER A 228 21.53 6.74 3.66
C SER A 228 22.70 6.87 2.66
N GLY A 229 22.88 5.91 1.74
CA GLY A 229 23.99 5.88 0.78
C GLY A 229 25.18 5.02 1.22
N HIS A 230 25.14 4.45 2.42
CA HIS A 230 26.06 3.40 2.86
C HIS A 230 25.29 2.09 3.07
N PRO A 231 25.92 0.93 2.79
CA PRO A 231 25.34 -0.35 3.15
C PRO A 231 25.10 -0.41 4.66
N PRO A 232 23.95 -0.98 5.10
CA PRO A 232 23.68 -1.17 6.52
C PRO A 232 24.74 -2.06 7.16
N SER A 233 25.06 -1.79 8.42
CA SER A 233 25.91 -2.67 9.22
C SER A 233 25.21 -4.00 9.51
N ARG A 234 25.99 -5.04 9.80
CA ARG A 234 25.44 -6.36 10.13
C ARG A 234 24.46 -6.30 11.31
N GLN A 235 24.77 -5.53 12.35
CA GLN A 235 23.90 -5.38 13.52
C GLN A 235 22.55 -4.75 13.13
N GLU A 236 22.56 -3.70 12.30
CA GLU A 236 21.33 -3.08 11.82
C GLU A 236 20.46 -4.04 11.01
N ILE A 237 21.08 -4.88 10.16
CA ILE A 237 20.34 -5.91 9.41
C ILE A 237 19.68 -6.91 10.38
N GLU A 238 20.44 -7.45 11.33
CA GLU A 238 19.94 -8.44 12.31
C GLU A 238 18.80 -7.87 13.18
N ASP A 239 18.92 -6.60 13.60
CA ASP A 239 17.90 -5.89 14.37
C ASP A 239 16.62 -5.66 13.55
N LEU A 240 16.77 -5.27 12.28
CA LEU A 240 15.64 -5.05 11.36
C LEU A 240 14.90 -6.36 11.04
N GLU A 241 15.63 -7.46 10.82
CA GLU A 241 15.05 -8.78 10.56
C GLU A 241 14.20 -9.25 11.74
N THR A 242 14.73 -9.07 12.96
CA THR A 242 14.04 -9.40 14.21
C THR A 242 12.73 -8.62 14.35
N ARG A 243 12.75 -7.32 14.05
CA ARG A 243 11.57 -6.45 14.17
C ARG A 243 10.53 -6.64 13.06
N CYS A 244 10.96 -7.00 11.85
CA CYS A 244 10.06 -7.27 10.72
C CYS A 244 9.45 -8.68 10.75
N GLY A 245 9.59 -9.40 11.88
CA GLY A 245 8.96 -10.69 12.10
C GLY A 245 9.44 -11.78 11.14
N GLY A 246 10.69 -11.69 10.66
CA GLY A 246 11.24 -12.62 9.68
C GLY A 246 10.78 -12.41 8.25
N SER A 247 10.07 -11.30 7.95
CA SER A 247 9.78 -10.93 6.56
C SER A 247 11.09 -10.63 5.81
N PRO A 248 11.23 -11.08 4.54
CA PRO A 248 12.44 -10.80 3.77
C PRO A 248 12.71 -9.30 3.67
N LEU A 249 13.95 -8.88 3.90
CA LEU A 249 14.34 -7.48 3.77
C LEU A 249 14.96 -7.21 2.40
N LYS A 250 14.61 -6.06 1.83
CA LYS A 250 15.35 -5.46 0.73
C LYS A 250 15.79 -4.07 1.13
N PHE A 251 17.01 -3.72 0.78
CA PHE A 251 17.57 -2.40 1.02
C PHE A 251 17.58 -1.62 -0.27
N CYS A 252 17.30 -0.33 -0.20
CA CYS A 252 17.19 0.51 -1.37
C CYS A 252 18.10 1.72 -1.26
N ILE A 253 18.89 1.91 -2.31
CA ILE A 253 19.72 3.10 -2.52
C ILE A 253 19.12 3.87 -3.70
N VAL A 254 18.98 5.18 -3.51
CA VAL A 254 18.49 6.10 -4.53
C VAL A 254 19.60 7.09 -4.83
N GLU A 255 20.17 7.00 -6.04
CA GLU A 255 21.26 7.86 -6.49
C GLU A 255 20.94 8.43 -7.86
N HIS A 256 20.89 9.76 -7.97
CA HIS A 256 20.67 10.47 -9.23
C HIS A 256 19.42 9.98 -10.00
N GLY A 257 18.32 9.72 -9.29
CA GLY A 257 17.07 9.23 -9.85
C GLY A 257 17.06 7.74 -10.24
N ARG A 258 18.14 7.00 -9.91
CA ARG A 258 18.20 5.54 -10.10
C ARG A 258 17.94 4.83 -8.79
N VAL A 259 16.99 3.90 -8.84
CA VAL A 259 16.60 3.05 -7.72
C VAL A 259 17.35 1.71 -7.84
N SER A 260 18.13 1.36 -6.80
CA SER A 260 18.87 0.09 -6.74
C SER A 260 18.43 -0.72 -5.52
N PHE A 261 18.11 -1.99 -5.74
CA PHE A 261 17.70 -2.92 -4.68
C PHE A 261 18.86 -3.85 -4.31
N LEU A 262 19.13 -3.95 -3.02
CA LEU A 262 20.13 -4.82 -2.42
C LEU A 262 19.45 -5.86 -1.54
N SER A 263 20.01 -7.07 -1.53
CA SER A 263 19.60 -8.15 -0.65
C SER A 263 20.85 -8.71 0.00
N PHE A 264 20.83 -8.85 1.31
CA PHE A 264 21.92 -9.47 2.05
C PHE A 264 21.49 -10.87 2.46
N THR A 265 22.41 -11.82 2.39
CA THR A 265 22.16 -13.20 2.80
C THR A 265 23.41 -13.70 3.50
N LYS A 266 23.23 -14.32 4.66
CA LYS A 266 24.32 -14.96 5.38
C LYS A 266 24.78 -16.18 4.58
N VAL A 267 26.06 -16.21 4.20
CA VAL A 267 26.69 -17.35 3.56
C VAL A 267 27.77 -17.88 4.50
N GLU A 268 27.67 -19.14 4.89
CA GLU A 268 28.72 -19.84 5.66
C GLU A 268 29.68 -20.50 4.68
N LEU A 269 30.96 -20.12 4.75
CA LEU A 269 31.99 -20.69 3.89
C LEU A 269 32.43 -22.06 4.43
N PRO A 270 32.63 -23.06 3.56
CA PRO A 270 33.14 -24.35 4.00
C PRO A 270 34.55 -24.18 4.55
N ILE A 271 34.81 -24.80 5.71
CA ILE A 271 36.16 -24.89 6.27
C ILE A 271 36.90 -25.92 5.41
N LEU A 272 37.91 -25.48 4.65
CA LEU A 272 38.76 -26.41 3.89
C LEU A 272 39.62 -27.23 4.88
N PRO A 273 39.79 -28.54 4.64
CA PRO A 273 40.56 -29.44 5.49
C PRO A 273 42.06 -29.12 5.50
#